data_AF-A0A7V3A443-F1
#
_entry.id   AF-A0A7V3A443-F1
#
_cell.length_a   1.000
_cell.length_b   1.000
_cell.length_c   1.000
_cell.angle_alpha   90.00
_cell.angle_beta   90.00
_cell.angle_gamma   90.00
#
_symmetry.space_group_name_H-M   'P 1'
#
loop_
_entity.id
_entity.type
_entity.pdbx_description
1 polymer ?
#
loop_
_entity_poly.entity_id
_entity_poly.type
_entity_poly.pdbx_seq_one_letter_code
_entity_poly.pdbx_strand_id
1 'polypeptide(L)'
;MGFTLTEEELEKILRQFDRLSALLVDSSSLIQIEKAGFLSLLSREVRLFTLSQVREEYLRGGPLLSFPEDVQILPSPSTLTGMAPRRTADCAPLTDPAAFADSHAPNNKATRKAFDAVPATAPTDEAIHEARDTVPATPSTDEAIRLPFNAVPATAPATASTDEVLLAVARARRLPLLSEDRKLLLKAEGLGLEYYNALMMLEFLQYRGASEPIKKPLTAYQPLDFAMQKHRFAPSPGQSDLSVLSEFPPFDYPTLKQRLLTQSRYSREVRRYADQLHTFIEKVGG
;
A
#
# COMPACT_ATOMS: atom_id res chain seq x y z
N MET A 1 28.70 -7.36 1.70
CA MET A 1 28.29 -8.00 0.43
C MET A 1 27.02 -7.32 -0.03
N GLY A 2 26.92 -6.92 -1.30
CA GLY A 2 25.75 -6.18 -1.76
C GLY A 2 24.59 -7.14 -2.09
N PHE A 3 23.41 -6.92 -1.51
CA PHE A 3 22.20 -7.70 -1.79
C PHE A 3 21.75 -7.57 -3.25
N THR A 4 21.57 -8.69 -3.95
CA THR A 4 20.99 -8.76 -5.30
C THR A 4 19.77 -9.66 -5.25
N LEU A 5 18.63 -9.15 -5.71
CA LEU A 5 17.46 -9.98 -5.93
C LEU A 5 17.74 -10.98 -7.05
N THR A 6 17.25 -12.20 -6.83
CA THR A 6 17.20 -13.24 -7.86
C THR A 6 16.05 -12.98 -8.83
N GLU A 7 16.12 -13.56 -10.03
CA GLU A 7 15.06 -13.44 -11.03
C GLU A 7 13.73 -14.03 -10.50
N GLU A 8 13.80 -15.11 -9.73
CA GLU A 8 12.64 -15.73 -9.09
C GLU A 8 11.98 -14.83 -8.02
N GLU A 9 12.80 -14.09 -7.26
CA GLU A 9 12.29 -13.10 -6.30
C GLU A 9 11.58 -11.94 -7.02
N LEU A 10 12.15 -11.46 -8.13
CA LEU A 10 11.57 -10.41 -8.97
C LEU A 10 10.25 -10.85 -9.62
N GLU A 11 10.19 -12.05 -10.18
CA GLU A 11 8.94 -12.62 -10.71
C GLU A 11 7.86 -12.72 -9.62
N LYS A 12 8.24 -13.10 -8.40
CA LYS A 12 7.31 -13.19 -7.29
C LYS A 12 6.70 -11.82 -6.96
N ILE A 13 7.50 -10.75 -7.01
CA ILE A 13 7.02 -9.38 -6.80
C ILE A 13 6.03 -8.98 -7.90
N LEU A 14 6.31 -9.30 -9.17
CA LEU A 14 5.36 -9.02 -10.26
C LEU A 14 4.03 -9.77 -10.07
N ARG A 15 4.08 -11.04 -9.64
CA ARG A 15 2.85 -11.79 -9.30
C ARG A 15 2.08 -11.17 -8.14
N GLN A 16 2.74 -10.49 -7.22
CA GLN A 16 2.08 -9.72 -6.16
C GLN A 16 1.43 -8.47 -6.73
N PHE A 17 2.12 -7.74 -7.61
CA PHE A 17 1.58 -6.60 -8.35
C PHE A 17 0.33 -6.96 -9.16
N ASP A 18 0.33 -8.12 -9.81
CA ASP A 18 -0.82 -8.61 -10.58
C ASP A 18 -2.08 -8.76 -9.71
N ARG A 19 -1.90 -9.14 -8.45
CA ARG A 19 -2.98 -9.37 -7.48
C ARG A 19 -3.33 -8.11 -6.67
N LEU A 20 -2.56 -7.04 -6.82
CA LEU A 20 -2.72 -5.84 -6.02
C LEU A 20 -3.90 -5.00 -6.50
N SER A 21 -4.99 -5.03 -5.74
CA SER A 21 -6.23 -4.29 -6.06
C SER A 21 -6.68 -3.35 -4.94
N ALA A 22 -6.09 -3.47 -3.75
CA ALA A 22 -6.38 -2.64 -2.59
C ALA A 22 -5.15 -2.52 -1.68
N LEU A 23 -4.99 -1.38 -1.01
CA LEU A 23 -3.89 -1.08 -0.10
C LEU A 23 -4.38 -0.34 1.14
N LEU A 24 -3.79 -0.62 2.30
CA LEU A 24 -3.93 0.20 3.50
C LEU A 24 -2.74 1.16 3.59
N VAL A 25 -3.01 2.46 3.63
CA VAL A 25 -2.01 3.52 3.48
C VAL A 25 -1.82 4.27 4.80
N ASP A 26 -0.56 4.43 5.18
CA ASP A 26 -0.10 5.22 6.31
C ASP A 26 0.02 6.73 5.96
N SER A 27 0.07 7.60 6.98
CA SER A 27 0.15 9.06 6.83
C SER A 27 1.40 9.46 6.06
N SER A 28 2.53 8.83 6.39
CA SER A 28 3.86 9.12 5.84
C SER A 28 3.93 8.85 4.34
N SER A 29 3.40 7.71 3.89
CA SER A 29 3.29 7.36 2.48
C SER A 29 2.34 8.28 1.74
N LEU A 30 1.19 8.59 2.34
CA LEU A 30 0.20 9.46 1.70
C LEU A 30 0.80 10.83 1.37
N ILE A 31 1.53 11.43 2.32
CA ILE A 31 2.24 12.69 2.13
C ILE A 31 3.29 12.59 1.02
N GLN A 32 4.08 11.50 0.99
CA GLN A 32 5.14 11.35 -0.03
C GLN A 32 4.58 11.17 -1.43
N ILE A 33 3.55 10.33 -1.59
CA ILE A 33 2.94 10.02 -2.89
C ILE A 33 2.23 11.24 -3.48
N GLU A 34 1.55 12.02 -2.62
CA GLU A 34 0.92 13.27 -3.01
C GLU A 34 1.95 14.34 -3.39
N LYS A 35 3.02 14.53 -2.58
CA LYS A 35 4.11 15.46 -2.91
C LYS A 35 4.85 15.07 -4.18
N ALA A 36 4.98 13.78 -4.42
CA ALA A 36 5.56 13.26 -5.65
C ALA A 36 4.63 13.56 -6.84
N GLY A 37 3.31 13.54 -6.63
CA GLY A 37 2.30 13.91 -7.64
C GLY A 37 1.72 12.72 -8.40
N PHE A 38 1.76 11.52 -7.81
CA PHE A 38 1.22 10.30 -8.46
C PHE A 38 0.10 9.62 -7.68
N LEU A 39 -0.45 10.27 -6.65
CA LEU A 39 -1.57 9.73 -5.86
C LEU A 39 -2.78 9.39 -6.73
N SER A 40 -3.18 10.33 -7.59
CA SER A 40 -4.33 10.16 -8.48
C SER A 40 -4.11 9.14 -9.60
N LEU A 41 -2.87 8.73 -9.85
CA LEU A 41 -2.57 7.62 -10.76
C LEU A 41 -2.64 6.30 -10.01
N LEU A 42 -2.07 6.26 -8.81
CA LEU A 42 -2.12 5.09 -7.94
C LEU A 42 -3.57 4.73 -7.57
N SER A 43 -4.42 5.71 -7.28
CA SER A 43 -5.83 5.49 -6.93
C SER A 43 -6.69 4.91 -8.06
N ARG A 44 -6.26 5.06 -9.32
CA ARG A 44 -6.95 4.48 -10.48
C ARG A 44 -6.68 2.98 -10.62
N GLU A 45 -5.45 2.59 -10.32
CA GLU A 45 -5.01 1.20 -10.41
C GLU A 45 -5.35 0.41 -9.13
N VAL A 46 -5.33 1.06 -7.97
CA VAL A 46 -5.48 0.40 -6.67
C VAL A 46 -6.39 1.19 -5.74
N ARG A 47 -7.32 0.51 -5.07
CA ARG A 47 -8.17 1.14 -4.04
C ARG A 47 -7.34 1.47 -2.81
N LEU A 48 -7.26 2.74 -2.47
CA LEU A 48 -6.52 3.22 -1.31
C LEU A 48 -7.45 3.34 -0.11
N PHE A 49 -7.08 2.67 0.97
CA PHE A 49 -7.78 2.71 2.25
C PHE A 49 -6.88 3.33 3.33
N THR A 50 -7.47 3.99 4.32
CA THR A 50 -6.75 4.42 5.52
C THR A 50 -7.65 4.37 6.76
N LEU A 51 -7.10 4.71 7.93
CA LEU A 51 -7.85 4.82 9.18
C LEU A 51 -8.16 6.27 9.52
N SER A 52 -9.22 6.51 10.29
CA SER A 52 -9.57 7.85 10.78
C SER A 52 -8.41 8.50 11.53
N GLN A 53 -7.70 7.73 12.37
CA GLN A 53 -6.54 8.22 13.12
C GLN A 53 -5.39 8.66 12.20
N VAL A 54 -5.16 7.92 11.12
CA VAL A 54 -4.13 8.25 10.13
C VAL A 54 -4.51 9.52 9.35
N ARG A 55 -5.80 9.69 9.02
CA ARG A 55 -6.31 10.94 8.44
C ARG A 55 -6.09 12.13 9.36
N GLU A 56 -6.39 11.99 10.65
CA GLU A 56 -6.19 13.05 11.64
C GLU A 56 -4.70 13.44 11.75
N GLU A 57 -3.82 12.44 11.72
CA GLU A 57 -2.37 12.66 11.70
C GLU A 57 -1.91 13.37 10.43
N TYR A 58 -2.39 12.94 9.27
CA TYR A 58 -2.12 13.58 7.99
C TYR A 58 -2.54 15.06 7.99
N LEU A 59 -3.75 15.38 8.46
CA LEU A 59 -4.25 16.76 8.56
C LEU A 59 -3.45 17.61 9.55
N ARG A 60 -2.86 17.00 10.59
CA ARG A 60 -1.95 17.68 11.52
C ARG A 60 -0.62 18.05 10.88
N GLY A 61 -0.23 17.36 9.81
CA GLY A 61 1.00 17.59 9.04
C GLY A 61 1.08 18.96 8.36
N GLY A 62 -0.05 19.67 8.18
CA GLY A 62 -0.06 21.05 7.73
C GLY A 62 -1.47 21.58 7.41
N PRO A 63 -1.78 22.85 7.74
CA PRO A 63 -3.12 23.42 7.59
C PRO A 63 -3.58 23.60 6.13
N LEU A 64 -2.68 23.42 5.16
CA LEU A 64 -2.96 23.55 3.73
C LEU A 64 -3.27 22.21 3.05
N LEU A 65 -3.17 21.09 3.77
CA LEU A 65 -3.44 19.77 3.21
C LEU A 65 -4.92 19.43 3.40
N SER A 66 -5.68 19.41 2.30
CA SER A 66 -6.98 18.74 2.25
C SER A 66 -6.75 17.24 2.23
N PHE A 67 -7.59 16.48 2.93
CA PHE A 67 -7.52 15.03 2.83
C PHE A 67 -7.92 14.57 1.41
N PRO A 68 -7.10 13.75 0.72
CA PRO A 68 -7.39 13.33 -0.65
C PRO A 68 -8.70 12.55 -0.78
N GLU A 69 -9.56 12.94 -1.73
CA GLU A 69 -10.86 12.29 -1.96
C GLU A 69 -10.73 10.85 -2.48
N ASP A 70 -9.61 10.56 -3.14
CA ASP A 70 -9.28 9.24 -3.70
C ASP A 70 -8.99 8.18 -2.63
N VAL A 71 -8.85 8.57 -1.36
CA VAL A 71 -8.52 7.66 -0.25
C VAL A 71 -9.75 7.41 0.62
N GLN A 72 -10.14 6.14 0.73
CA GLN A 72 -11.31 5.73 1.51
C GLN A 72 -10.96 5.50 2.98
N ILE A 73 -11.76 6.09 3.88
CA ILE A 73 -11.58 5.89 5.33
C ILE A 73 -12.32 4.62 5.73
N LEU A 74 -11.60 3.68 6.34
CA LEU A 74 -12.21 2.48 6.88
C LEU A 74 -12.96 2.80 8.18
N PRO A 75 -14.14 2.19 8.38
CA PRO A 75 -14.86 2.34 9.64
C PRO A 75 -14.01 1.76 10.77
N SER A 76 -13.92 2.49 11.87
CA SER A 76 -13.19 2.04 13.05
C SER A 76 -13.77 0.72 13.56
N PRO A 77 -12.92 -0.25 13.94
CA PRO A 77 -13.39 -1.58 14.38
C PRO A 77 -14.31 -1.49 15.61
N SER A 78 -14.16 -0.46 16.45
CA SER A 78 -14.97 -0.25 17.66
C SER A 78 -16.45 0.03 17.39
N THR A 79 -16.81 0.45 16.17
CA THR A 79 -18.21 0.78 15.84
C THR A 79 -19.06 -0.47 15.59
N LEU A 80 -18.45 -1.65 15.41
CA LEU A 80 -19.18 -2.90 15.15
C LEU A 80 -19.71 -3.59 16.42
N THR A 81 -19.29 -3.14 17.61
CA THR A 81 -19.65 -3.77 18.89
C THR A 81 -21.09 -3.51 19.35
N GLY A 82 -21.87 -2.71 18.59
CA GLY A 82 -23.26 -2.35 18.94
C GLY A 82 -24.34 -3.32 18.47
N MET A 83 -24.06 -4.22 17.51
CA MET A 83 -25.04 -5.23 17.09
C MET A 83 -24.84 -6.51 17.91
N ALA A 84 -25.16 -6.42 19.20
CA ALA A 84 -25.43 -7.62 19.97
C ALA A 84 -26.54 -8.39 19.23
N PRO A 85 -26.35 -9.68 18.87
CA PRO A 85 -27.44 -10.48 18.35
C PRO A 85 -28.54 -10.45 19.42
N ARG A 86 -29.72 -9.94 19.08
CA ARG A 86 -30.91 -10.06 19.93
C ARG A 86 -31.05 -11.54 20.24
N ARG A 87 -30.67 -11.93 21.46
CA ARG A 87 -30.95 -13.23 22.03
C ARG A 87 -32.46 -13.41 21.96
N THR A 88 -32.94 -14.12 20.96
CA THR A 88 -34.14 -14.92 21.10
C THR A 88 -33.76 -16.01 22.09
N ALA A 89 -34.06 -15.77 23.36
CA ALA A 89 -34.11 -16.83 24.34
C ALA A 89 -35.18 -17.81 23.84
N ASP A 90 -34.77 -18.99 23.41
CA ASP A 90 -35.46 -20.25 23.71
C ASP A 90 -34.65 -21.46 23.22
N CYS A 91 -34.61 -22.48 24.10
CA CYS A 91 -34.28 -23.89 23.87
C CYS A 91 -32.81 -24.37 23.72
N ALA A 92 -32.33 -24.87 24.87
CA ALA A 92 -31.69 -26.17 25.12
C ALA A 92 -30.22 -26.46 24.70
N PRO A 93 -29.47 -27.23 25.51
CA PRO A 93 -28.06 -27.51 25.31
C PRO A 93 -27.83 -28.83 24.56
N LEU A 94 -26.85 -28.89 23.65
CA LEU A 94 -26.22 -30.16 23.28
C LEU A 94 -24.80 -29.95 22.71
N THR A 95 -23.83 -30.51 23.43
CA THR A 95 -22.55 -31.13 23.02
C THR A 95 -21.58 -30.45 22.03
N ASP A 96 -20.34 -30.29 22.53
CA ASP A 96 -19.02 -30.38 21.88
C ASP A 96 -18.96 -31.14 20.53
N PRO A 97 -18.04 -30.80 19.58
CA PRO A 97 -16.60 -30.86 19.87
C PRO A 97 -15.62 -29.92 19.13
N ALA A 98 -14.43 -29.87 19.73
CA ALA A 98 -13.07 -29.75 19.22
C ALA A 98 -12.76 -29.49 17.72
N ALA A 99 -11.61 -28.83 17.56
CA ALA A 99 -10.73 -28.71 16.39
C ALA A 99 -11.07 -27.61 15.36
N PHE A 100 -10.33 -26.50 15.46
CA PHE A 100 -10.01 -25.70 14.29
C PHE A 100 -8.49 -25.53 14.17
N ALA A 101 -7.98 -25.99 13.04
CA ALA A 101 -6.59 -26.12 12.69
C ALA A 101 -5.93 -24.79 12.32
N ASP A 102 -4.64 -24.69 12.63
CA ASP A 102 -3.71 -23.69 12.13
C ASP A 102 -3.68 -23.69 10.59
N SER A 103 -4.18 -22.62 9.98
CA SER A 103 -4.00 -22.36 8.56
C SER A 103 -2.62 -21.72 8.34
N HIS A 104 -1.68 -22.49 7.81
CA HIS A 104 -0.39 -22.01 7.30
C HIS A 104 -0.58 -20.90 6.27
N ALA A 105 -0.24 -19.66 6.63
CA ALA A 105 -0.02 -18.60 5.65
C ALA A 105 1.23 -18.92 4.81
N PRO A 106 1.24 -18.66 3.49
CA PRO A 106 2.41 -18.89 2.66
C PRO A 106 3.58 -18.01 3.13
N ASN A 107 4.71 -18.66 3.39
CA ASN A 107 5.92 -18.05 3.93
C ASN A 107 6.51 -17.03 2.93
N ASN A 108 6.25 -15.74 3.15
CA ASN A 108 6.71 -14.66 2.28
C ASN A 108 8.19 -14.30 2.54
N LYS A 109 9.10 -15.21 2.20
CA LYS A 109 10.56 -15.07 2.43
C LYS A 109 11.28 -14.12 1.46
N ALA A 110 10.60 -13.57 0.45
CA ALA A 110 11.23 -12.72 -0.56
C ALA A 110 11.38 -11.26 -0.09
N THR A 111 10.44 -10.74 0.70
CA THR A 111 10.55 -9.41 1.34
C THR A 111 11.54 -9.41 2.51
N ARG A 112 11.70 -10.57 3.18
CA ARG A 112 12.58 -10.86 4.34
C ARG A 112 14.04 -10.40 4.25
N LYS A 113 14.56 -10.11 3.06
CA LYS A 113 16.00 -9.86 2.88
C LYS A 113 16.37 -8.44 2.47
N ALA A 114 15.40 -7.59 2.14
CA ALA A 114 15.71 -6.23 1.67
C ALA A 114 16.12 -5.25 2.78
N PHE A 115 15.83 -5.55 4.07
CA PHE A 115 15.95 -4.56 5.15
C PHE A 115 16.88 -4.91 6.33
N ASP A 116 17.38 -6.14 6.42
CA ASP A 116 18.29 -6.58 7.49
C ASP A 116 19.66 -6.99 6.95
N ALA A 117 20.68 -6.21 7.31
CA ALA A 117 22.08 -6.61 7.23
C ALA A 117 22.69 -6.60 8.64
N VAL A 118 22.62 -7.75 9.32
CA VAL A 118 23.43 -8.09 10.51
C VAL A 118 24.12 -9.43 10.20
N PRO A 119 25.42 -9.62 10.50
CA PRO A 119 26.17 -10.75 9.98
C PRO A 119 26.01 -11.98 10.88
N ALA A 120 25.67 -13.14 10.31
CA ALA A 120 25.91 -14.41 10.96
C ALA A 120 26.03 -15.58 9.96
N THR A 121 27.22 -16.20 10.01
CA THR A 121 27.56 -17.63 9.88
C THR A 121 26.77 -18.52 8.91
N ALA A 122 27.53 -19.09 7.98
CA ALA A 122 27.11 -20.13 7.04
C ALA A 122 26.65 -21.42 7.74
N PRO A 123 25.73 -22.16 7.09
CA PRO A 123 25.80 -23.60 7.13
C PRO A 123 25.81 -24.25 5.74
N THR A 124 26.33 -25.46 5.79
CA THR A 124 26.72 -26.43 4.77
C THR A 124 25.54 -27.01 3.98
N ASP A 125 25.87 -27.44 2.75
CA ASP A 125 25.07 -28.28 1.84
C ASP A 125 24.57 -29.58 2.48
N GLU A 126 23.31 -29.95 2.21
CA GLU A 126 22.95 -31.30 1.72
C GLU A 126 21.51 -31.37 1.17
N ALA A 127 21.36 -32.20 0.14
CA ALA A 127 20.26 -32.39 -0.81
C ALA A 127 18.91 -32.86 -0.23
N ILE A 128 17.79 -32.73 -0.98
CA ILE A 128 16.77 -33.79 -1.28
C ILE A 128 15.89 -33.39 -2.51
N HIS A 129 15.54 -34.43 -3.26
CA HIS A 129 14.75 -34.67 -4.49
C HIS A 129 13.39 -33.99 -4.78
N GLU A 130 13.11 -34.01 -6.09
CA GLU A 130 11.85 -33.92 -6.84
C GLU A 130 10.54 -34.33 -6.12
N ALA A 131 9.53 -33.48 -6.26
CA ALA A 131 8.13 -33.88 -6.45
C ALA A 131 7.40 -32.80 -7.26
N ARG A 132 7.03 -33.13 -8.50
CA ARG A 132 5.97 -32.44 -9.25
C ARG A 132 4.65 -33.05 -8.80
N ASP A 133 3.66 -32.24 -8.44
CA ASP A 133 2.26 -32.46 -8.82
C ASP A 133 1.32 -31.32 -8.39
N THR A 134 0.45 -30.94 -9.35
CA THR A 134 -0.82 -30.21 -9.24
C THR A 134 -0.90 -28.94 -8.39
N VAL A 135 -0.87 -27.79 -9.07
CA VAL A 135 -1.27 -26.49 -8.51
C VAL A 135 -2.80 -26.37 -8.53
N PRO A 136 -3.48 -26.25 -7.38
CA PRO A 136 -4.91 -25.95 -7.36
C PRO A 136 -5.14 -24.51 -7.84
N ALA A 137 -6.20 -24.32 -8.64
CA ALA A 137 -6.63 -23.01 -9.11
C ALA A 137 -6.90 -22.09 -7.90
N THR A 138 -6.09 -21.05 -7.74
CA THR A 138 -6.31 -20.00 -6.74
C THR A 138 -7.54 -19.17 -7.11
N PRO A 139 -8.45 -18.88 -6.18
CA PRO A 139 -9.60 -18.00 -6.44
C PRO A 139 -9.13 -16.60 -6.84
N SER A 140 -9.88 -15.98 -7.76
CA SER A 140 -9.64 -14.62 -8.24
C SER A 140 -9.73 -13.60 -7.09
N THR A 141 -8.73 -12.72 -6.99
CA THR A 141 -8.63 -11.69 -5.94
C THR A 141 -9.82 -10.72 -5.92
N ASP A 142 -10.52 -10.57 -7.04
CA ASP A 142 -11.65 -9.63 -7.14
C ASP A 142 -12.88 -10.09 -6.32
N GLU A 143 -12.99 -11.38 -6.02
CA GLU A 143 -14.04 -11.93 -5.17
C GLU A 143 -13.71 -11.84 -3.66
N ALA A 144 -12.42 -11.75 -3.30
CA ALA A 144 -11.97 -11.63 -1.91
C ALA A 144 -12.37 -10.30 -1.25
N ILE A 145 -12.74 -9.29 -2.06
CA ILE A 145 -13.15 -7.96 -1.57
C ILE A 145 -14.66 -7.88 -1.32
N ARG A 146 -15.43 -8.87 -1.80
CA ARG A 146 -16.84 -9.06 -1.45
C ARG A 146 -17.05 -10.00 -0.28
N LEU A 147 -15.98 -10.43 0.40
CA LEU A 147 -16.14 -11.19 1.64
C LEU A 147 -16.95 -10.33 2.62
N PRO A 148 -18.00 -10.89 3.25
CA PRO A 148 -18.70 -10.19 4.32
C PRO A 148 -17.64 -9.74 5.32
N PHE A 149 -17.78 -8.50 5.81
CA PHE A 149 -16.89 -7.92 6.81
C PHE A 149 -16.87 -8.85 8.02
N ASN A 150 -15.95 -9.82 8.03
CA ASN A 150 -15.75 -10.68 9.18
C ASN A 150 -15.38 -9.76 10.33
N ALA A 151 -16.18 -9.83 11.40
CA ALA A 151 -16.04 -8.96 12.54
C ALA A 151 -14.59 -9.00 13.02
N VAL A 152 -13.88 -7.90 12.80
CA VAL A 152 -12.56 -7.68 13.38
C VAL A 152 -12.74 -7.84 14.90
N PRO A 153 -11.87 -8.59 15.61
CA PRO A 153 -12.00 -8.77 17.06
C PRO A 153 -12.15 -7.40 17.72
N ALA A 154 -13.32 -7.19 18.35
CA ALA A 154 -13.88 -5.88 18.66
C ALA A 154 -13.25 -5.20 19.89
N THR A 155 -12.00 -5.52 20.22
CA THR A 155 -11.40 -5.14 21.50
C THR A 155 -9.93 -4.78 21.33
N ALA A 156 -9.65 -3.82 20.44
CA ALA A 156 -8.39 -3.09 20.53
C ALA A 156 -8.44 -2.21 21.80
N PRO A 157 -7.41 -2.24 22.66
CA PRO A 157 -7.37 -1.40 23.84
C PRO A 157 -7.37 0.07 23.43
N ALA A 158 -8.07 0.93 24.17
CA ALA A 158 -8.16 2.37 23.90
C ALA A 158 -6.81 3.11 23.91
N THR A 159 -5.75 2.44 24.36
CA THR A 159 -4.37 2.93 24.44
C THR A 159 -3.47 2.41 23.33
N ALA A 160 -3.99 1.62 22.38
CA ALA A 160 -3.20 1.13 21.26
C ALA A 160 -2.68 2.30 20.41
N SER A 161 -1.43 2.21 20.00
CA SER A 161 -0.84 3.19 19.07
C SER A 161 -1.50 3.09 17.68
N THR A 162 -1.48 4.17 16.90
CA THR A 162 -2.00 4.19 15.52
C THR A 162 -1.39 3.06 14.68
N ASP A 163 -0.09 2.83 14.78
CA ASP A 163 0.64 1.74 14.13
C ASP A 163 0.06 0.36 14.45
N GLU A 164 -0.22 0.09 15.73
CA GLU A 164 -0.75 -1.21 16.17
C GLU A 164 -2.15 -1.44 15.62
N VAL A 165 -2.98 -0.40 15.60
CA VAL A 165 -4.31 -0.46 15.00
C VAL A 165 -4.20 -0.67 13.49
N LEU A 166 -3.28 0.01 12.82
CA LEU A 166 -3.05 -0.11 11.38
C LEU A 166 -2.61 -1.53 11.00
N LEU A 167 -1.65 -2.10 11.73
CA LEU A 167 -1.19 -3.47 11.53
C LEU A 167 -2.28 -4.51 11.83
N ALA A 168 -3.07 -4.29 12.90
CA ALA A 168 -4.18 -5.16 13.25
C ALA A 168 -5.25 -5.17 12.15
N VAL A 169 -5.59 -3.99 11.61
CA VAL A 169 -6.56 -3.87 10.50
C VAL A 169 -6.02 -4.48 9.21
N ALA A 170 -4.75 -4.20 8.85
CA ALA A 170 -4.09 -4.79 7.69
C ALA A 170 -4.15 -6.32 7.74
N ARG A 171 -3.82 -6.90 8.89
CA ARG A 171 -3.88 -8.35 9.12
C ARG A 171 -5.30 -8.89 9.04
N ALA A 172 -6.25 -8.28 9.75
CA ALA A 172 -7.63 -8.75 9.79
C ALA A 172 -8.29 -8.72 8.40
N ARG A 173 -7.94 -7.73 7.57
CA ARG A 173 -8.49 -7.56 6.21
C ARG A 173 -7.62 -8.17 5.11
N ARG A 174 -6.45 -8.73 5.46
CA ARG A 174 -5.43 -9.20 4.51
C ARG A 174 -5.09 -8.15 3.45
N LEU A 175 -5.03 -6.89 3.86
CA LEU A 175 -4.65 -5.79 3.00
C LEU A 175 -3.14 -5.55 3.11
N PRO A 176 -2.41 -5.42 2.00
CA PRO A 176 -1.02 -5.01 2.05
C PRO A 176 -0.90 -3.58 2.58
N LEU A 177 0.21 -3.32 3.27
CA LEU A 177 0.50 -2.04 3.91
C LEU A 177 1.39 -1.16 3.04
N LEU A 178 1.02 0.10 2.85
CA LEU A 178 1.86 1.11 2.22
C LEU A 178 2.34 2.09 3.28
N SER A 179 3.62 2.04 3.63
CA SER A 179 4.24 2.95 4.60
C SER A 179 5.66 3.33 4.21
N GLU A 180 6.12 4.48 4.70
CA GLU A 180 7.49 4.97 4.61
C GLU A 180 8.24 4.86 5.96
N ASP A 181 7.54 4.52 7.04
CA ASP A 181 8.16 4.26 8.34
C ASP A 181 8.77 2.86 8.38
N ARG A 182 10.10 2.81 8.37
CA ARG A 182 10.87 1.55 8.47
C ARG A 182 10.47 0.70 9.66
N LYS A 183 10.18 1.28 10.83
CA LYS A 183 9.79 0.51 12.03
C LYS A 183 8.46 -0.18 11.81
N LEU A 184 7.52 0.51 11.16
CA LEU A 184 6.21 -0.03 10.85
C LEU A 184 6.31 -1.15 9.79
N LEU A 185 7.13 -0.96 8.75
CA LEU A 185 7.38 -1.99 7.74
C LEU A 185 8.03 -3.26 8.34
N LEU A 186 9.03 -3.11 9.22
CA LEU A 186 9.65 -4.25 9.91
C LEU A 186 8.65 -4.99 10.81
N LYS A 187 7.72 -4.27 11.46
CA LYS A 187 6.63 -4.91 12.23
C LYS A 187 5.66 -5.65 11.31
N ALA A 188 5.27 -5.06 10.18
CA ALA A 188 4.40 -5.70 9.19
C ALA A 188 5.02 -7.00 8.65
N GLU A 189 6.32 -6.96 8.35
CA GLU A 189 7.12 -8.11 7.96
C GLU A 189 7.15 -9.21 9.01
N GLY A 190 7.39 -8.86 10.28
CA GLY A 190 7.34 -9.80 11.40
C GLY A 190 5.98 -10.48 11.57
N LEU A 191 4.91 -9.85 11.11
CA LEU A 191 3.55 -10.39 11.07
C LEU A 191 3.21 -11.15 9.77
N GLY A 192 4.15 -11.23 8.82
CA GLY A 192 3.95 -11.86 7.52
C GLY A 192 3.00 -11.07 6.61
N LEU A 193 2.81 -9.78 6.85
CA LEU A 193 2.01 -8.90 6.00
C LEU A 193 2.82 -8.48 4.76
N GLU A 194 2.13 -8.39 3.64
CA GLU A 194 2.68 -7.74 2.46
C GLU A 194 2.77 -6.24 2.71
N TYR A 195 3.86 -5.63 2.25
CA TYR A 195 4.06 -4.20 2.40
C TYR A 195 4.83 -3.62 1.22
N TYR A 196 4.62 -2.33 1.00
CA TYR A 196 5.19 -1.55 -0.09
C TYR A 196 5.64 -0.19 0.46
N ASN A 197 6.61 0.43 -0.21
CA ASN A 197 6.91 1.86 -0.06
C ASN A 197 6.49 2.60 -1.34
N ALA A 198 6.50 3.93 -1.31
CA ALA A 198 6.08 4.77 -2.43
C ALA A 198 6.91 4.52 -3.70
N LEU A 199 8.21 4.24 -3.56
CA LEU A 199 9.08 3.92 -4.69
C LEU A 199 8.67 2.60 -5.37
N MET A 200 8.35 1.56 -4.61
CA MET A 200 7.81 0.30 -5.16
C MET A 200 6.47 0.51 -5.86
N MET A 201 5.63 1.41 -5.34
CA MET A 201 4.35 1.74 -5.96
C MET A 201 4.49 2.56 -7.24
N LEU A 202 5.57 3.33 -7.38
CA LEU A 202 5.90 3.95 -8.65
C LEU A 202 6.34 2.91 -9.69
N GLU A 203 7.15 1.91 -9.30
CA GLU A 203 7.52 0.80 -10.19
C GLU A 203 6.30 -0.03 -10.60
N PHE A 204 5.36 -0.25 -9.68
CA PHE A 204 4.07 -0.89 -9.99
C PHE A 204 3.28 -0.14 -11.06
N LEU A 205 3.21 1.19 -11.00
CA LEU A 205 2.52 1.98 -12.02
C LEU A 205 3.17 1.85 -13.39
N GLN A 206 4.51 1.84 -13.42
CA GLN A 206 5.27 1.58 -14.65
C GLN A 206 4.97 0.19 -15.20
N TYR A 207 4.98 -0.83 -14.34
CA TYR A 207 4.66 -2.21 -14.70
C TYR A 207 3.24 -2.38 -15.28
N ARG A 208 2.25 -1.67 -14.72
CA ARG A 208 0.87 -1.68 -15.22
C ARG A 208 0.66 -0.92 -16.53
N GLY A 209 1.66 -0.20 -17.02
CA GLY A 209 1.51 0.69 -18.17
C GLY A 209 0.60 1.88 -17.89
N ALA A 210 0.36 2.20 -16.61
CA ALA A 210 -0.42 3.38 -16.20
C ALA A 210 0.26 4.72 -16.58
N SER A 211 1.46 4.64 -17.16
CA SER A 211 2.17 5.73 -17.80
C SER A 211 1.54 6.22 -19.10
N GLU A 212 0.62 5.46 -19.71
CA GLU A 212 -0.01 5.93 -20.93
C GLU A 212 -0.87 7.19 -20.67
N PRO A 213 -0.69 8.27 -21.45
CA PRO A 213 -1.43 9.51 -21.26
C PRO A 213 -2.93 9.24 -21.40
N ILE A 214 -3.67 9.53 -20.32
CA ILE A 214 -5.11 9.31 -20.26
C ILE A 214 -5.77 10.20 -21.30
N LYS A 215 -6.33 9.61 -22.36
CA LYS A 215 -7.04 10.33 -23.44
C LYS A 215 -8.37 10.97 -22.98
N LYS A 216 -8.74 10.86 -21.71
CA LYS A 216 -9.96 11.44 -21.14
C LYS A 216 -9.62 12.35 -19.94
N PRO A 217 -10.05 13.63 -19.96
CA PRO A 217 -9.80 14.53 -18.85
C PRO A 217 -10.56 14.04 -17.61
N LEU A 218 -9.81 13.70 -16.56
CA LEU A 218 -10.35 13.61 -15.20
C LEU A 218 -10.35 15.01 -14.59
N THR A 219 -11.27 15.21 -13.65
CA THR A 219 -11.56 16.43 -12.91
C THR A 219 -10.31 17.17 -12.43
N ALA A 220 -10.34 18.51 -12.55
CA ALA A 220 -9.20 19.40 -12.38
C ALA A 220 -8.53 19.27 -11.00
N TYR A 221 -7.26 18.82 -11.00
CA TYR A 221 -6.37 18.91 -9.85
C TYR A 221 -5.65 20.26 -9.91
N GLN A 222 -5.71 21.04 -8.83
CA GLN A 222 -4.90 22.25 -8.67
C GLN A 222 -3.52 21.80 -8.15
N PRO A 223 -2.43 21.89 -8.93
CA PRO A 223 -1.10 21.66 -8.40
C PRO A 223 -0.88 22.62 -7.23
N LEU A 224 -0.56 22.08 -6.05
CA LEU A 224 -0.04 22.89 -4.95
C LEU A 224 1.29 23.49 -5.40
N ASP A 225 1.24 24.71 -5.94
CA ASP A 225 2.40 25.54 -6.20
C ASP A 225 3.08 25.82 -4.86
N PHE A 226 4.08 25.01 -4.51
CA PHE A 226 5.02 25.26 -3.41
C PHE A 226 5.97 26.44 -3.71
N ALA A 227 5.73 27.19 -4.79
CA ALA A 227 6.46 28.39 -5.14
C ALA A 227 5.96 29.58 -4.30
N MET A 228 6.86 30.10 -3.47
CA MET A 228 6.77 31.41 -2.81
C MET A 228 6.00 32.46 -3.63
N GLN A 229 4.76 32.76 -3.28
CA GLN A 229 4.08 33.98 -3.73
C GLN A 229 3.88 34.94 -2.56
N LYS A 230 4.92 35.77 -2.37
CA LYS A 230 4.84 37.02 -1.64
C LYS A 230 4.73 38.16 -2.65
N HIS A 231 3.65 38.27 -3.39
CA HIS A 231 3.38 39.50 -4.15
C HIS A 231 1.89 39.86 -4.17
N ARG A 232 1.61 41.01 -3.55
CA ARG A 232 0.40 41.81 -3.66
C ARG A 232 0.15 42.14 -5.14
N PHE A 233 -1.00 41.78 -5.68
CA PHE A 233 -1.60 42.53 -6.80
C PHE A 233 -3.12 42.55 -6.68
N ALA A 234 -3.69 43.74 -6.94
CA ALA A 234 -5.10 44.08 -6.86
C ALA A 234 -5.92 43.43 -8.00
N PRO A 235 -7.23 43.19 -7.80
CA PRO A 235 -8.05 42.54 -8.81
C PRO A 235 -8.52 43.53 -9.89
N SER A 236 -8.28 43.18 -11.16
CA SER A 236 -8.96 43.79 -12.31
C SER A 236 -10.26 43.02 -12.62
N PRO A 237 -11.39 43.71 -12.87
CA PRO A 237 -12.65 43.09 -13.25
C PRO A 237 -12.74 42.96 -14.77
N GLY A 238 -12.86 41.72 -15.26
CA GLY A 238 -13.28 41.46 -16.64
C GLY A 238 -12.41 40.44 -17.35
N GLN A 239 -12.79 39.17 -17.23
CA GLN A 239 -12.88 38.18 -18.32
C GLN A 239 -13.07 36.80 -17.70
N SER A 240 -14.29 36.28 -17.82
CA SER A 240 -14.68 34.93 -17.43
C SER A 240 -14.54 34.02 -18.64
N ASP A 241 -13.30 33.64 -18.96
CA ASP A 241 -13.03 32.58 -19.95
C ASP A 241 -12.39 31.39 -19.22
N LEU A 242 -13.22 30.65 -18.49
CA LEU A 242 -12.82 29.52 -17.64
C LEU A 242 -12.74 28.21 -18.45
N SER A 243 -12.05 28.25 -19.58
CA SER A 243 -11.68 27.08 -20.37
C SER A 243 -10.23 26.68 -20.13
N VAL A 244 -9.75 26.79 -18.89
CA VAL A 244 -8.45 26.21 -18.51
C VAL A 244 -8.67 24.72 -18.33
N LEU A 245 -8.60 24.01 -19.47
CA LEU A 245 -8.39 22.57 -19.49
C LEU A 245 -7.09 22.32 -18.72
N SER A 246 -7.26 21.92 -17.46
CA SER A 246 -6.18 21.42 -16.60
C SER A 246 -5.76 20.08 -17.18
N GLU A 247 -4.92 20.14 -18.21
CA GLU A 247 -4.16 18.99 -18.67
C GLU A 247 -3.22 18.64 -17.52
N PHE A 248 -3.47 17.48 -16.89
CA PHE A 248 -2.47 16.88 -16.05
C PHE A 248 -1.18 16.79 -16.86
N PRO A 249 -0.03 17.18 -16.29
CA PRO A 249 1.23 16.95 -16.98
C PRO A 249 1.33 15.46 -17.33
N PRO A 250 1.85 15.11 -18.51
CA PRO A 250 2.05 13.73 -18.89
C PRO A 250 2.86 13.01 -17.79
N PHE A 251 2.54 11.75 -17.56
CA PHE A 251 3.25 10.95 -16.56
C PHE A 251 4.72 10.83 -16.96
N ASP A 252 5.56 11.63 -16.30
CA ASP A 252 7.01 11.62 -16.48
C ASP A 252 7.62 10.77 -15.36
N TYR A 253 7.62 9.45 -15.59
CA TYR A 253 8.17 8.47 -14.66
C TYR A 253 9.59 8.83 -14.17
N PRO A 254 10.56 9.15 -15.06
CA PRO A 254 11.91 9.55 -14.63
C PRO A 254 11.90 10.73 -13.66
N THR A 255 11.10 11.77 -13.93
CA THR A 255 10.99 12.94 -13.05
C THR A 255 10.34 12.59 -11.70
N LEU A 256 9.29 11.76 -11.69
CA LEU A 256 8.64 11.31 -10.46
C LEU A 256 9.59 10.45 -9.61
N LYS A 257 10.32 9.52 -10.23
CA LYS A 257 11.33 8.68 -9.56
C LYS A 257 12.43 9.55 -8.96
N GLN A 258 12.96 10.50 -9.72
CA GLN A 258 13.97 11.42 -9.23
C GLN A 258 13.45 12.29 -8.07
N ARG A 259 12.19 12.74 -8.14
CA ARG A 259 11.55 13.51 -7.07
C ARG A 259 11.42 12.69 -5.79
N LEU A 260 10.95 11.44 -5.87
CA LEU A 260 10.92 10.54 -4.71
C LEU A 260 12.32 10.30 -4.14
N LEU A 261 13.31 10.00 -4.98
CA LEU A 261 14.69 9.74 -4.55
C LEU A 261 15.35 10.95 -3.88
N THR A 262 14.96 12.16 -4.25
CA THR A 262 15.49 13.42 -3.66
C THR A 262 14.74 13.84 -2.41
N GLN A 263 13.42 13.62 -2.35
CA GLN A 263 12.59 13.98 -1.19
C GLN A 263 12.70 12.96 -0.05
N SER A 264 12.94 11.69 -0.37
CA SER A 264 12.89 10.60 0.60
C SER A 264 14.30 10.13 0.98
N ARG A 265 14.47 9.85 2.28
CA ARG A 265 15.71 9.29 2.83
C ARG A 265 15.78 7.77 2.65
N TYR A 266 15.50 7.30 1.44
CA TYR A 266 15.61 5.88 1.12
C TYR A 266 17.04 5.40 1.35
N SER A 267 17.16 4.25 2.03
CA SER A 267 18.45 3.60 2.19
C SER A 267 19.01 3.18 0.83
N ARG A 268 20.32 2.94 0.77
CA ARG A 268 20.98 2.48 -0.46
C ARG A 268 20.37 1.17 -0.97
N GLU A 269 19.93 0.31 -0.06
CA GLU A 269 19.31 -0.98 -0.33
C GLU A 269 17.95 -0.82 -1.00
N VAL A 270 17.10 0.09 -0.50
CA VAL A 270 15.79 0.39 -1.10
C VAL A 270 15.94 0.93 -2.52
N ARG A 271 16.91 1.82 -2.74
CA ARG A 271 17.21 2.36 -4.08
C ARG A 271 17.66 1.26 -5.03
N ARG A 272 18.60 0.43 -4.59
CA ARG A 272 19.10 -0.70 -5.38
C ARG A 272 18.00 -1.71 -5.71
N TYR A 273 17.13 -1.98 -4.76
CA TYR A 273 15.96 -2.84 -4.94
C TYR A 273 15.05 -2.29 -6.05
N ALA A 274 14.72 -0.99 -5.99
CA ALA A 274 13.88 -0.35 -7.00
C ALA A 274 14.55 -0.33 -8.39
N ASP A 275 15.86 -0.10 -8.45
CA ASP A 275 16.60 -0.15 -9.71
C ASP A 275 16.62 -1.56 -10.31
N GLN A 276 16.80 -2.61 -9.49
CA GLN A 276 16.71 -4.01 -9.94
C GLN A 276 15.31 -4.35 -10.47
N LEU A 277 14.27 -3.92 -9.75
CA LEU A 277 12.89 -4.12 -10.16
C LEU A 277 12.60 -3.37 -11.47
N HIS A 278 13.07 -2.14 -11.61
CA HIS A 278 12.91 -1.35 -12.82
C HIS A 278 13.56 -2.01 -14.04
N THR A 279 14.84 -2.38 -13.95
CA THR A 279 15.54 -3.08 -15.04
C THR A 279 14.85 -4.39 -15.42
N PHE A 280 14.28 -5.09 -14.44
CA PHE A 280 13.53 -6.31 -14.70
C PHE A 280 12.20 -6.05 -15.41
N ILE A 281 11.46 -5.01 -15.00
CA ILE A 281 10.23 -4.59 -15.67
C ILE A 281 10.53 -4.21 -17.13
N GLU A 282 11.60 -3.47 -17.40
CA GLU A 282 12.01 -3.12 -18.78
C GLU A 282 12.36 -4.37 -19.60
N LYS A 283 13.04 -5.36 -19.00
CA LYS A 283 13.41 -6.62 -19.67
C LYS A 283 12.19 -7.47 -20.03
N VAL A 284 11.15 -7.47 -19.21
CA VAL A 284 9.96 -8.33 -19.39
C VAL A 284 8.85 -7.63 -20.17
N GLY A 285 8.75 -6.31 -20.08
CA GLY A 285 7.70 -5.49 -20.70
C GLY A 285 8.02 -4.91 -22.08
N GLY A 286 9.28 -5.02 -22.56
CA GLY A 286 9.71 -4.63 -23.91
C GLY A 286 9.72 -5.80 -24.88
#